data_AF-A0A9C9GDM2-F1
#
_entry.id   AF-A0A9C9GDM2-F1
#
_cell.length_a   1.000
_cell.length_b   1.000
_cell.length_c   1.000
_cell.angle_alpha   90.00
_cell.angle_beta   90.00
_cell.angle_gamma   90.00
#
_symmetry.space_group_name_H-M   'P 1'
#
loop_
_entity.id
_entity.type
_entity.pdbx_description
1 polymer ?
#
loop_
_entity_poly.entity_id
_entity_poly.type
_entity_poly.pdbx_seq_one_letter_code
_entity_poly.pdbx_strand_id
1 'polypeptide(L)'
;MMAKEPLSSDELFLGLDMGVFAAKGVLVEAGELSVITVPVAGRPVEAAGKCIKHLLKDYKDREFKIGVTGQNAALVADSLGIKPLLEIEALQAGLLYERIKAKYVLSLGHENMHYLEMDGEGKIDFFSRNGQCAAGSGSFWYQQATRMGYNDRELAEVALEAESAVPISGRCAVFAKSDMTHAINEGATHSAVSAGMAKALVENVVTGVARNRIKGPGLLAAIGGVANNGAVLKYLKEYCDRVGVDVTVPSDHEYLCAVGAGLNGWAVNLSAFTAKQLHTPLYKPENPLPPLDPALVTYLPAEQKKASYDLSTLYLGVDCGSVSTKCVLLDGSGAQIGGVYLPTTGRPALQVLELMKKVDEEYGELMGGASIIACTTGSGRFLSQKIINAEYAVDEITCQAEGIKSLFPDEQKLSIVEIGGEDSKFIRLENGVLFDYNMNPVCAAGTGTFLENLAELLDIDIKGEFSEKSFAAEYAVDLGDICTIISQSILASASARGLPLNEQLASLAYSSAQNYLSRTVDKRPLDGRLIFAGATAKNHALAAALAAVAHRDIYIPPEPELT
;
A
#
# COMPACT_ATOMS: atom_id res chain seq x y z
N MET A 1 -19.96 -43.97 -2.73
CA MET A 1 -19.67 -43.66 -4.14
C MET A 1 -20.97 -43.16 -4.76
N MET A 2 -21.29 -41.87 -4.59
CA MET A 2 -22.47 -41.27 -5.24
C MET A 2 -22.02 -40.68 -6.57
N ALA A 3 -22.67 -41.12 -7.65
CA ALA A 3 -22.49 -40.60 -9.01
C ALA A 3 -22.75 -39.08 -9.03
N LYS A 4 -22.25 -38.36 -10.05
CA LYS A 4 -22.67 -36.96 -10.28
C LYS A 4 -24.21 -37.04 -10.31
N GLU A 5 -24.95 -36.33 -9.45
CA GLU A 5 -26.32 -36.03 -9.84
C GLU A 5 -26.17 -35.23 -11.13
N PRO A 6 -26.65 -35.74 -12.27
CA PRO A 6 -26.49 -35.02 -13.51
C PRO A 6 -27.31 -33.75 -13.38
N LEU A 7 -26.63 -32.60 -13.32
CA LEU A 7 -27.27 -31.32 -13.62
C LEU A 7 -28.02 -31.53 -14.93
N SER A 8 -29.30 -31.17 -14.96
CA SER A 8 -30.09 -31.38 -16.18
C SER A 8 -29.40 -30.66 -17.35
N SER A 9 -29.40 -31.25 -18.54
CA SER A 9 -28.74 -30.68 -19.72
C SER A 9 -29.26 -29.29 -20.13
N ASP A 10 -30.36 -28.83 -19.52
CA ASP A 10 -31.00 -27.53 -19.79
C ASP A 10 -30.69 -26.45 -18.74
N GLU A 11 -30.01 -26.77 -17.62
CA GLU A 11 -29.69 -25.77 -16.59
C GLU A 11 -28.31 -25.14 -16.80
N LEU A 12 -28.30 -23.80 -16.93
CA LEU A 12 -27.09 -22.98 -17.06
C LEU A 12 -26.87 -22.17 -15.77
N PHE A 13 -25.69 -22.32 -15.18
CA PHE A 13 -25.31 -21.62 -13.95
C PHE A 13 -24.19 -20.64 -14.24
N LEU A 14 -24.41 -19.36 -13.96
CA LEU A 14 -23.42 -18.30 -14.07
C LEU A 14 -22.98 -17.85 -12.67
N GLY A 15 -21.72 -18.07 -12.36
CA GLY A 15 -21.11 -17.68 -11.10
C GLY A 15 -20.12 -16.55 -11.28
N LEU A 16 -20.18 -15.55 -10.40
CA LEU A 16 -19.20 -14.47 -10.33
C LEU A 16 -18.58 -14.41 -8.93
N ASP A 17 -17.27 -14.53 -8.84
CA ASP A 17 -16.49 -14.18 -7.64
C ASP A 17 -15.83 -12.81 -7.87
N MET A 18 -16.38 -11.80 -7.20
CA MET A 18 -16.03 -10.40 -7.33
C MET A 18 -14.98 -10.02 -6.28
N GLY A 19 -13.74 -10.47 -6.50
CA GLY A 19 -12.59 -10.09 -5.70
C GLY A 19 -12.17 -8.61 -5.88
N VAL A 20 -11.17 -8.18 -5.11
CA VAL A 20 -10.60 -6.82 -5.20
C VAL A 20 -9.67 -6.67 -6.40
N PHE A 21 -8.82 -7.67 -6.64
CA PHE A 21 -7.81 -7.62 -7.70
C PHE A 21 -8.34 -8.17 -9.04
N ALA A 22 -9.14 -9.24 -8.97
CA ALA A 22 -9.69 -9.92 -10.13
C ALA A 22 -11.14 -10.35 -9.88
N ALA A 23 -11.95 -10.24 -10.93
CA ALA A 23 -13.28 -10.81 -11.03
C ALA A 23 -13.16 -12.13 -11.79
N LYS A 24 -13.70 -13.20 -11.21
CA LYS A 24 -13.67 -14.54 -11.81
C LYS A 24 -15.09 -14.91 -12.19
N GLY A 25 -15.29 -15.21 -13.47
CA GLY A 25 -16.54 -15.70 -14.00
C GLY A 25 -16.46 -17.18 -14.33
N VAL A 26 -17.53 -17.90 -14.04
CA VAL A 26 -17.71 -19.31 -14.39
C VAL A 26 -19.08 -19.51 -14.99
N LEU A 27 -19.16 -20.20 -16.12
CA LEU A 27 -20.38 -20.76 -16.66
C LEU A 27 -20.31 -22.28 -16.54
N VAL A 28 -21.33 -22.88 -15.91
CA VAL A 28 -21.49 -24.33 -15.80
C VAL A 28 -22.61 -24.78 -16.75
N GLU A 29 -22.28 -25.64 -17.70
CA GLU A 29 -23.23 -26.24 -18.65
C GLU A 29 -23.01 -27.75 -18.71
N ALA A 30 -24.04 -28.56 -18.42
CA ALA A 30 -23.97 -30.03 -18.45
C ALA A 30 -22.78 -30.65 -17.68
N GLY A 31 -22.25 -29.93 -16.68
CA GLY A 31 -21.10 -30.33 -15.88
C GLY A 31 -19.73 -29.94 -16.45
N GLU A 32 -19.67 -29.21 -17.57
CA GLU A 32 -18.46 -28.57 -18.11
C GLU A 32 -18.35 -27.12 -17.62
N LEU A 33 -17.11 -26.67 -17.40
CA LEU A 33 -16.80 -25.33 -16.91
C LEU A 33 -16.19 -24.47 -18.02
N SER A 34 -16.79 -23.32 -18.27
CA SER A 34 -16.16 -22.22 -19.01
C SER A 34 -15.78 -21.13 -18.04
N VAL A 35 -14.51 -20.72 -18.02
CA VAL A 35 -13.97 -19.80 -17.01
C VAL A 35 -13.34 -18.56 -17.64
N ILE A 36 -13.38 -17.45 -16.92
CA ILE A 36 -12.67 -16.21 -17.26
C ILE A 36 -12.20 -15.51 -15.99
N THR A 37 -11.00 -14.94 -16.05
CA THR A 37 -10.50 -14.01 -15.04
C THR A 37 -10.29 -12.64 -15.67
N VAL A 38 -10.88 -11.60 -15.08
CA VAL A 38 -10.78 -10.21 -15.54
C VAL A 38 -10.19 -9.36 -14.41
N PRO A 39 -9.11 -8.58 -14.67
CA PRO A 39 -8.61 -7.62 -13.68
C PRO A 39 -9.68 -6.59 -13.32
N VAL A 40 -9.87 -6.35 -12.02
CA VAL A 40 -10.84 -5.38 -11.53
C VAL A 40 -10.34 -3.95 -11.74
N ALA A 41 -9.07 -3.68 -11.41
CA ALA A 41 -8.44 -2.37 -11.59
C ALA A 41 -9.32 -1.19 -11.12
N GLY A 42 -9.86 -1.31 -9.89
CA GLY A 42 -10.76 -0.32 -9.29
C GLY A 42 -12.17 -0.23 -9.91
N ARG A 43 -12.47 -1.03 -10.95
CA ARG A 43 -13.72 -0.98 -11.72
C ARG A 43 -14.46 -2.33 -11.65
N PRO A 44 -14.93 -2.76 -10.46
CA PRO A 44 -15.51 -4.09 -10.27
C PRO A 44 -16.75 -4.34 -11.13
N VAL A 45 -17.57 -3.31 -11.33
CA VAL A 45 -18.79 -3.38 -12.14
C VAL A 45 -18.45 -3.59 -13.63
N GLU A 46 -17.44 -2.89 -14.16
CA GLU A 46 -16.97 -3.07 -15.53
C GLU A 46 -16.37 -4.47 -15.73
N ALA A 47 -15.60 -4.96 -14.75
CA ALA A 47 -15.02 -6.29 -14.76
C ALA A 47 -16.10 -7.38 -14.77
N ALA A 48 -17.16 -7.24 -13.94
CA ALA A 48 -18.32 -8.12 -13.98
C ALA A 48 -18.99 -8.13 -15.36
N GLY A 49 -19.21 -6.95 -15.94
CA GLY A 49 -19.78 -6.81 -17.28
C GLY A 49 -18.94 -7.53 -18.35
N LYS A 50 -17.61 -7.48 -18.27
CA LYS A 50 -16.69 -8.23 -19.16
C LYS A 50 -16.82 -9.74 -18.96
N CYS A 51 -16.88 -10.23 -17.72
CA CYS A 51 -17.10 -11.65 -17.43
C CYS A 51 -18.41 -12.16 -18.05
N ILE A 52 -19.52 -11.47 -17.77
CA ILE A 52 -20.85 -11.84 -18.28
C ILE A 52 -20.87 -11.82 -19.81
N LYS A 53 -20.35 -10.76 -20.43
CA LYS A 53 -20.31 -10.62 -21.90
C LYS A 53 -19.48 -11.74 -22.56
N HIS A 54 -18.38 -12.14 -21.94
CA HIS A 54 -17.52 -13.20 -22.49
C HIS A 54 -18.19 -14.58 -22.38
N LEU A 55 -18.72 -14.91 -21.20
CA LEU A 55 -19.29 -16.22 -20.93
C LEU A 55 -20.62 -16.44 -21.67
N LEU A 56 -21.41 -15.39 -21.86
CA LEU A 56 -22.73 -15.49 -22.49
C LEU A 56 -22.73 -15.15 -23.99
N LYS A 57 -21.57 -15.01 -24.62
CA LYS A 57 -21.45 -14.53 -26.01
C LYS A 57 -22.24 -15.35 -27.03
N ASP A 58 -22.37 -16.66 -26.78
CA ASP A 58 -22.99 -17.63 -27.69
C ASP A 58 -24.44 -18.00 -27.28
N TYR A 59 -24.94 -17.45 -26.18
CA TYR A 59 -26.27 -17.74 -25.66
C TYR A 59 -27.24 -16.60 -25.94
N LYS A 60 -28.44 -16.93 -26.39
CA LYS A 60 -29.55 -15.97 -26.59
C LYS A 60 -30.81 -16.51 -25.94
N ASP A 61 -31.56 -15.64 -25.28
CA ASP A 61 -32.92 -15.90 -24.79
C ASP A 61 -33.08 -17.19 -23.97
N ARG A 62 -32.12 -17.46 -23.07
CA ARG A 62 -32.14 -18.57 -22.10
C ARG A 62 -32.31 -18.03 -20.68
N GLU A 63 -32.93 -18.81 -19.81
CA GLU A 63 -32.90 -18.56 -18.37
C GLU A 63 -31.61 -19.10 -17.77
N PHE A 64 -31.04 -18.32 -16.84
CA PHE A 64 -29.82 -18.68 -16.13
C PHE A 64 -30.07 -18.57 -14.63
N LYS A 65 -29.41 -19.44 -13.85
CA LYS A 65 -29.21 -19.17 -12.42
C LYS A 65 -27.92 -18.39 -12.29
N ILE A 66 -27.98 -17.19 -11.70
CA ILE A 66 -26.83 -16.32 -11.48
C ILE A 66 -26.59 -16.11 -10.00
N GLY A 67 -25.35 -16.31 -9.57
CA GLY A 67 -24.93 -15.97 -8.22
C GLY A 67 -23.64 -15.16 -8.22
N VAL A 68 -23.54 -14.26 -7.26
CA VAL A 68 -22.41 -13.35 -7.10
C VAL A 68 -21.92 -13.45 -5.67
N THR A 69 -20.62 -13.63 -5.50
CA THR A 69 -19.92 -13.66 -4.21
C THR A 69 -18.66 -12.82 -4.25
N GLY A 70 -17.90 -12.78 -3.16
CA GLY A 70 -16.71 -11.97 -3.00
C GLY A 70 -16.98 -10.55 -2.47
N GLN A 71 -15.91 -9.80 -2.26
CA GLN A 71 -15.93 -8.51 -1.55
C GLN A 71 -16.69 -7.40 -2.29
N ASN A 72 -16.67 -7.44 -3.63
CA ASN A 72 -17.38 -6.49 -4.48
C ASN A 72 -18.74 -7.00 -4.96
N ALA A 73 -19.26 -8.09 -4.36
CA ALA A 73 -20.49 -8.74 -4.81
C ALA A 73 -21.73 -7.83 -4.77
N ALA A 74 -21.88 -7.04 -3.70
CA ALA A 74 -23.06 -6.19 -3.48
C ALA A 74 -23.29 -5.22 -4.65
N LEU A 75 -22.21 -4.65 -5.20
CA LEU A 75 -22.26 -3.69 -6.31
C LEU A 75 -22.92 -4.26 -7.56
N VAL A 76 -22.66 -5.55 -7.81
CA VAL A 76 -23.15 -6.26 -8.98
C VAL A 76 -24.52 -6.88 -8.67
N ALA A 77 -24.70 -7.41 -7.46
CA ALA A 77 -25.93 -8.05 -7.02
C ALA A 77 -27.13 -7.07 -7.02
N ASP A 78 -26.94 -5.84 -6.55
CA ASP A 78 -27.99 -4.81 -6.55
C ASP A 78 -28.44 -4.47 -7.97
N SER A 79 -27.49 -4.34 -8.90
CA SER A 79 -27.79 -4.08 -10.32
C SER A 79 -28.48 -5.26 -11.02
N LEU A 80 -28.34 -6.47 -10.47
CA LEU A 80 -28.98 -7.70 -10.95
C LEU A 80 -30.33 -8.00 -10.26
N GLY A 81 -30.70 -7.23 -9.23
CA GLY A 81 -31.90 -7.48 -8.44
C GLY A 81 -31.82 -8.76 -7.59
N ILE A 82 -30.62 -9.20 -7.24
CA ILE A 82 -30.37 -10.43 -6.46
C ILE A 82 -29.65 -10.11 -5.15
N LYS A 83 -29.60 -11.09 -4.24
CA LYS A 83 -28.79 -10.97 -3.02
C LYS A 83 -27.42 -11.61 -3.22
N PRO A 84 -26.33 -10.97 -2.76
CA PRO A 84 -25.00 -11.58 -2.82
C PRO A 84 -24.92 -12.80 -1.88
N LEU A 85 -24.17 -13.81 -2.30
CA LEU A 85 -23.91 -15.03 -1.53
C LEU A 85 -22.67 -14.84 -0.64
N LEU A 86 -22.69 -15.44 0.56
CA LEU A 86 -21.52 -15.45 1.42
C LEU A 86 -20.41 -16.29 0.79
N GLU A 87 -19.18 -15.79 0.86
CA GLU A 87 -18.01 -16.44 0.23
C GLU A 87 -17.78 -17.86 0.75
N ILE A 88 -18.04 -18.11 2.03
CA ILE A 88 -17.95 -19.45 2.63
C ILE A 88 -18.99 -20.43 2.07
N GLU A 89 -20.21 -19.97 1.82
CA GLU A 89 -21.30 -20.81 1.28
C GLU A 89 -21.02 -21.16 -0.17
N ALA A 90 -20.58 -20.17 -0.94
CA ALA A 90 -20.14 -20.36 -2.32
C ALA A 90 -18.92 -21.30 -2.39
N LEU A 91 -17.92 -21.11 -1.52
CA LEU A 91 -16.75 -21.97 -1.49
C LEU A 91 -17.10 -23.43 -1.13
N GLN A 92 -17.95 -23.65 -0.12
CA GLN A 92 -18.39 -25.01 0.23
C GLN A 92 -19.10 -25.70 -0.95
N ALA A 93 -19.99 -24.99 -1.64
CA ALA A 93 -20.67 -25.53 -2.81
C ALA A 93 -19.69 -25.90 -3.94
N GLY A 94 -18.68 -25.07 -4.20
CA GLY A 94 -17.62 -25.36 -5.17
C GLY A 94 -16.76 -26.58 -4.78
N LEU A 95 -16.37 -26.68 -3.50
CA LEU A 95 -15.59 -27.82 -2.98
C LEU A 95 -16.35 -29.14 -3.12
N LEU A 96 -17.66 -29.12 -2.83
CA LEU A 96 -18.54 -30.28 -2.98
C LEU A 96 -18.74 -30.67 -4.45
N TYR A 97 -18.89 -29.69 -5.33
CA TYR A 97 -19.02 -29.90 -6.77
C TYR A 97 -17.80 -30.60 -7.37
N GLU A 98 -16.59 -30.12 -7.06
CA GLU A 98 -15.32 -30.71 -7.49
C GLU A 98 -14.91 -31.97 -6.69
N ARG A 99 -15.69 -32.33 -5.66
CA ARG A 99 -15.47 -33.52 -4.81
C ARG A 99 -14.09 -33.53 -4.15
N ILE A 100 -13.63 -32.38 -3.72
CA ILE A 100 -12.32 -32.24 -3.06
C ILE A 100 -12.37 -32.92 -1.70
N LYS A 101 -11.66 -34.05 -1.58
CA LYS A 101 -11.58 -34.85 -0.34
C LYS A 101 -10.39 -34.43 0.52
N ALA A 102 -10.40 -33.19 0.98
CA ALA A 102 -9.37 -32.67 1.88
C ALA A 102 -9.92 -32.52 3.29
N LYS A 103 -9.09 -32.80 4.31
CA LYS A 103 -9.43 -32.52 5.71
C LYS A 103 -9.33 -31.02 5.99
N TYR A 104 -8.35 -30.38 5.37
CA TYR A 104 -8.05 -28.97 5.52
C TYR A 104 -8.16 -28.28 4.17
N VAL A 105 -8.73 -27.06 4.14
CA VAL A 105 -8.69 -26.21 2.95
C VAL A 105 -8.07 -24.87 3.35
N LEU A 106 -7.03 -24.45 2.63
CA LEU A 106 -6.49 -23.10 2.71
C LEU A 106 -6.85 -22.36 1.42
N SER A 107 -7.79 -21.42 1.51
CA SER A 107 -8.05 -20.47 0.42
C SER A 107 -7.09 -19.30 0.54
N LEU A 108 -6.16 -19.23 -0.39
CA LEU A 108 -5.07 -18.27 -0.43
C LEU A 108 -5.40 -17.15 -1.44
N GLY A 109 -6.11 -16.12 -0.98
CA GLY A 109 -6.50 -14.95 -1.77
C GLY A 109 -5.56 -13.75 -1.64
N HIS A 110 -5.88 -12.69 -2.39
CA HIS A 110 -5.10 -11.44 -2.36
C HIS A 110 -5.33 -10.66 -1.05
N GLU A 111 -6.59 -10.43 -0.65
CA GLU A 111 -6.92 -9.81 0.64
C GLU A 111 -7.43 -10.82 1.67
N ASN A 112 -8.35 -11.70 1.27
CA ASN A 112 -8.95 -12.67 2.17
C ASN A 112 -8.22 -14.02 2.09
N MET A 113 -7.82 -14.52 3.25
CA MET A 113 -7.39 -15.90 3.43
C MET A 113 -8.44 -16.64 4.26
N HIS A 114 -8.77 -17.86 3.86
CA HIS A 114 -9.68 -18.73 4.59
C HIS A 114 -9.00 -20.03 4.98
N TYR A 115 -9.28 -20.49 6.19
CA TYR A 115 -8.94 -21.83 6.65
C TYR A 115 -10.23 -22.57 7.02
N LEU A 116 -10.41 -23.74 6.42
CA LEU A 116 -11.55 -24.62 6.66
C LEU A 116 -11.07 -25.98 7.18
N GLU A 117 -11.83 -26.55 8.11
CA GLU A 117 -11.78 -27.99 8.41
C GLU A 117 -13.07 -28.62 7.88
N MET A 118 -12.94 -29.64 7.05
CA MET A 118 -14.08 -30.37 6.51
C MET A 118 -14.21 -31.74 7.18
N ASP A 119 -15.45 -32.17 7.36
CA ASP A 119 -15.78 -33.53 7.75
C ASP A 119 -15.62 -34.52 6.58
N GLY A 120 -15.90 -35.80 6.84
CA GLY A 120 -15.82 -36.85 5.81
C GLY A 120 -16.87 -36.75 4.69
N GLU A 121 -17.88 -35.89 4.85
CA GLU A 121 -18.98 -35.65 3.90
C GLU A 121 -18.80 -34.32 3.12
N GLY A 122 -17.77 -33.53 3.46
CA GLY A 122 -17.46 -32.25 2.81
C GLY A 122 -18.15 -31.03 3.43
N LYS A 123 -18.74 -31.19 4.62
CA LYS A 123 -19.32 -30.09 5.40
C LYS A 123 -18.21 -29.39 6.20
N ILE A 124 -18.30 -28.07 6.31
CA ILE A 124 -17.35 -27.27 7.10
C ILE A 124 -17.69 -27.35 8.59
N ASP A 125 -16.77 -27.91 9.39
CA ASP A 125 -16.87 -28.01 10.86
C ASP A 125 -16.18 -26.83 11.57
N PHE A 126 -15.14 -26.27 10.94
CA PHE A 126 -14.43 -25.11 11.46
C PHE A 126 -14.09 -24.15 10.33
N PHE A 127 -14.25 -22.86 10.62
CA PHE A 127 -13.92 -21.76 9.73
C PHE A 127 -13.13 -20.69 10.47
N SER A 128 -12.08 -20.20 9.83
CA SER A 128 -11.35 -19.01 10.25
C SER A 128 -10.90 -18.22 9.02
N ARG A 129 -10.76 -16.91 9.19
CA ARG A 129 -10.24 -16.00 8.18
C ARG A 129 -9.20 -15.07 8.78
N ASN A 130 -8.34 -14.50 7.94
CA ASN A 130 -7.52 -13.38 8.37
C ASN A 130 -8.41 -12.17 8.74
N GLY A 131 -7.91 -11.35 9.67
CA GLY A 131 -8.44 -10.00 9.89
C GLY A 131 -8.06 -9.06 8.73
N GLN A 132 -8.27 -7.76 8.92
CA GLN A 132 -7.99 -6.72 7.90
C GLN A 132 -6.49 -6.46 7.65
N CYS A 133 -5.59 -7.40 8.00
CA CYS A 133 -4.15 -7.21 7.93
C CYS A 133 -3.55 -7.88 6.68
N ALA A 134 -2.73 -7.14 5.91
CA ALA A 134 -2.06 -7.64 4.72
C ALA A 134 -1.06 -8.78 5.01
N ALA A 135 -0.43 -8.77 6.20
CA ALA A 135 0.70 -9.64 6.56
C ALA A 135 0.47 -11.13 6.30
N GLY A 136 -0.78 -11.57 6.43
CA GLY A 136 -1.19 -12.95 6.18
C GLY A 136 -2.05 -13.10 4.93
N SER A 137 -1.81 -12.33 3.86
CA SER A 137 -2.59 -12.35 2.61
C SER A 137 -1.67 -12.18 1.39
N GLY A 138 -2.17 -12.45 0.17
CA GLY A 138 -1.40 -12.24 -1.06
C GLY A 138 -0.93 -10.80 -1.28
N SER A 139 -1.62 -9.81 -0.70
CA SER A 139 -1.25 -8.40 -0.76
C SER A 139 0.11 -8.13 -0.11
N PHE A 140 0.49 -8.87 0.94
CA PHE A 140 1.84 -8.78 1.53
C PHE A 140 2.93 -9.07 0.51
N TRP A 141 2.78 -10.19 -0.20
CA TRP A 141 3.73 -10.61 -1.23
C TRP A 141 3.77 -9.61 -2.39
N TYR A 142 2.60 -9.23 -2.89
CA TYR A 142 2.46 -8.29 -4.00
C TYR A 142 3.14 -6.94 -3.70
N GLN A 143 2.88 -6.35 -2.54
CA GLN A 143 3.48 -5.06 -2.14
C GLN A 143 5.01 -5.12 -2.11
N GLN A 144 5.57 -6.22 -1.62
CA GLN A 144 7.03 -6.37 -1.55
C GLN A 144 7.64 -6.65 -2.93
N ALA A 145 6.95 -7.42 -3.79
CA ALA A 145 7.40 -7.68 -5.16
C ALA A 145 7.52 -6.38 -5.97
N THR A 146 6.46 -5.57 -5.98
CA THR A 146 6.48 -4.26 -6.66
C THR A 146 7.61 -3.39 -6.14
N ARG A 147 7.83 -3.36 -4.82
CA ARG A 147 8.90 -2.58 -4.19
C ARG A 147 10.31 -3.02 -4.60
N MET A 148 10.51 -4.31 -4.84
CA MET A 148 11.77 -4.86 -5.32
C MET A 148 11.92 -4.74 -6.85
N GLY A 149 10.92 -4.19 -7.55
CA GLY A 149 10.91 -4.02 -9.00
C GLY A 149 10.55 -5.29 -9.78
N TYR A 150 9.84 -6.23 -9.16
CA TYR A 150 9.40 -7.48 -9.79
C TYR A 150 7.87 -7.57 -9.83
N ASN A 151 7.33 -8.34 -10.78
CA ASN A 151 5.97 -8.85 -10.62
C ASN A 151 5.91 -10.09 -9.71
N ASP A 152 4.69 -10.49 -9.30
CA ASP A 152 4.46 -11.63 -8.40
C ASP A 152 5.15 -12.92 -8.86
N ARG A 153 5.03 -13.26 -10.15
CA ARG A 153 5.58 -14.50 -10.71
C ARG A 153 7.10 -14.46 -10.80
N GLU A 154 7.65 -13.34 -11.26
CA GLU A 154 9.10 -13.16 -11.34
C GLU A 154 9.76 -13.27 -9.96
N LEU A 155 9.18 -12.61 -8.94
CA LEU A 155 9.71 -12.69 -7.58
C LEU A 155 9.62 -14.12 -7.03
N ALA A 156 8.58 -14.88 -7.40
CA ALA A 156 8.42 -16.26 -6.96
C ALA A 156 9.55 -17.14 -7.52
N GLU A 157 9.91 -16.97 -8.78
CA GLU A 157 11.06 -17.68 -9.38
C GLU A 157 12.38 -17.26 -8.71
N VAL A 158 12.60 -15.96 -8.49
CA VAL A 158 13.79 -15.44 -7.77
C VAL A 158 13.90 -16.02 -6.36
N ALA A 159 12.78 -16.19 -5.65
CA ALA A 159 12.76 -16.80 -4.32
C ALA A 159 13.11 -18.30 -4.36
N LEU A 160 12.78 -19.01 -5.44
CA LEU A 160 13.08 -20.43 -5.60
C LEU A 160 14.58 -20.70 -5.85
N GLU A 161 15.32 -19.73 -6.38
CA GLU A 161 16.78 -19.80 -6.57
C GLU A 161 17.58 -19.76 -5.25
N ALA A 162 16.95 -19.37 -4.14
CA ALA A 162 17.64 -19.20 -2.87
C ALA A 162 18.06 -20.54 -2.22
N GLU A 163 19.33 -20.65 -1.84
CA GLU A 163 19.82 -21.75 -1.02
C GLU A 163 19.24 -21.73 0.40
N SER A 164 19.05 -20.53 0.96
CA SER A 164 18.47 -20.33 2.29
C SER A 164 17.66 -19.03 2.37
N ALA A 165 16.67 -19.03 3.27
CA ALA A 165 15.83 -17.88 3.52
C ALA A 165 16.41 -16.98 4.63
N VAL A 166 16.43 -15.68 4.40
CA VAL A 166 16.71 -14.69 5.45
C VAL A 166 15.52 -14.61 6.42
N PRO A 167 15.74 -14.49 7.73
CA PRO A 167 14.65 -14.25 8.68
C PRO A 167 13.96 -12.90 8.41
N ILE A 168 12.70 -12.96 8.02
CA ILE A 168 11.83 -11.78 7.89
C ILE A 168 10.70 -11.96 8.90
N SER A 169 10.45 -10.95 9.74
CA SER A 169 9.51 -11.09 10.87
C SER A 169 8.07 -11.37 10.43
N GLY A 170 7.71 -10.99 9.20
CA GLY A 170 6.38 -11.20 8.61
C GLY A 170 5.24 -10.44 9.29
N ARG A 171 5.45 -9.78 10.44
CA ARG A 171 4.37 -9.25 11.30
C ARG A 171 3.47 -8.23 10.60
N CYS A 172 4.05 -7.43 9.73
CA CYS A 172 3.38 -6.42 8.91
C CYS A 172 4.17 -6.24 7.62
N ALA A 173 3.51 -5.86 6.52
CA ALA A 173 4.19 -5.44 5.30
C ALA A 173 5.20 -4.30 5.54
N VAL A 174 4.89 -3.38 6.47
CA VAL A 174 5.78 -2.25 6.79
C VAL A 174 7.04 -2.71 7.54
N PHE A 175 6.88 -3.57 8.54
CA PHE A 175 8.03 -4.14 9.27
C PHE A 175 8.87 -5.05 8.38
N ALA A 176 8.22 -5.85 7.52
CA ALA A 176 8.94 -6.67 6.55
C ALA A 176 9.78 -5.81 5.61
N LYS A 177 9.29 -4.65 5.17
CA LYS A 177 10.10 -3.68 4.41
C LYS A 177 11.38 -3.28 5.16
N SER A 178 11.28 -2.94 6.45
CA SER A 178 12.45 -2.54 7.24
C SER A 178 13.43 -3.71 7.39
N ASP A 179 12.93 -4.91 7.68
CA ASP A 179 13.74 -6.14 7.76
C ASP A 179 14.45 -6.41 6.42
N MET A 180 13.74 -6.30 5.30
CA MET A 180 14.29 -6.48 3.95
C MET A 180 15.36 -5.43 3.63
N THR A 181 15.08 -4.15 3.91
CA THR A 181 16.01 -3.04 3.62
C THR A 181 17.27 -3.18 4.47
N HIS A 182 17.12 -3.54 5.74
CA HIS A 182 18.24 -3.82 6.62
C HIS A 182 19.06 -5.02 6.11
N ALA A 183 18.42 -6.15 5.80
CA ALA A 183 19.11 -7.33 5.27
C ALA A 183 19.86 -7.03 3.97
N ILE A 184 19.27 -6.24 3.05
CA ILE A 184 19.92 -5.80 1.81
C ILE A 184 21.11 -4.88 2.12
N ASN A 185 20.96 -3.92 3.04
CA ASN A 185 22.05 -3.03 3.47
C ASN A 185 23.21 -3.80 4.15
N GLU A 186 22.92 -4.97 4.74
CA GLU A 186 23.92 -5.90 5.30
C GLU A 186 24.49 -6.89 4.29
N GLY A 187 24.02 -6.89 3.03
CA GLY A 187 24.57 -7.67 1.92
C GLY A 187 23.79 -8.95 1.55
N ALA A 188 22.56 -9.13 2.04
CA ALA A 188 21.71 -10.25 1.63
C ALA A 188 21.30 -10.16 0.15
N THR A 189 21.18 -11.31 -0.53
CA THR A 189 20.71 -11.37 -1.92
C THR A 189 19.20 -11.21 -2.01
N HIS A 190 18.72 -10.71 -3.15
CA HIS A 190 17.27 -10.61 -3.41
C HIS A 190 16.56 -11.96 -3.33
N SER A 191 17.19 -13.05 -3.82
CA SER A 191 16.64 -14.41 -3.72
C SER A 191 16.43 -14.85 -2.27
N ALA A 192 17.44 -14.65 -1.40
CA ALA A 192 17.36 -15.04 0.01
C ALA A 192 16.33 -14.22 0.79
N VAL A 193 16.20 -12.93 0.48
CA VAL A 193 15.16 -12.04 1.05
C VAL A 193 13.76 -12.47 0.59
N SER A 194 13.58 -12.76 -0.70
CA SER A 194 12.29 -13.18 -1.28
C SER A 194 11.84 -14.55 -0.73
N ALA A 195 12.79 -15.47 -0.54
CA ALA A 195 12.56 -16.73 0.14
C ALA A 195 12.11 -16.53 1.60
N GLY A 196 12.74 -15.59 2.31
CA GLY A 196 12.33 -15.14 3.65
C GLY A 196 10.90 -14.63 3.70
N MET A 197 10.50 -13.83 2.71
CA MET A 197 9.13 -13.33 2.59
C MET A 197 8.10 -14.44 2.37
N ALA A 198 8.38 -15.39 1.47
CA ALA A 198 7.47 -16.50 1.19
C ALA A 198 7.25 -17.35 2.45
N LYS A 199 8.35 -17.64 3.17
CA LYS A 199 8.31 -18.35 4.45
C LYS A 199 7.50 -17.58 5.49
N ALA A 200 7.72 -16.28 5.64
CA ALA A 200 7.00 -15.44 6.58
C ALA A 200 5.48 -15.39 6.29
N LEU A 201 5.09 -15.31 5.01
CA LEU A 201 3.68 -15.38 4.61
C LEU A 201 3.04 -16.71 5.02
N VAL A 202 3.70 -17.83 4.75
CA VAL A 202 3.20 -19.17 5.16
C VAL A 202 3.07 -19.26 6.68
N GLU A 203 4.06 -18.78 7.43
CA GLU A 203 4.02 -18.77 8.90
C GLU A 203 2.84 -17.95 9.42
N ASN A 204 2.56 -16.79 8.83
CA ASN A 204 1.39 -15.97 9.17
C ASN A 204 0.06 -16.65 8.84
N VAL A 205 -0.04 -17.32 7.69
CA VAL A 205 -1.25 -18.06 7.30
C VAL A 205 -1.50 -19.21 8.28
N VAL A 206 -0.48 -19.99 8.60
CA VAL A 206 -0.58 -21.13 9.51
C VAL A 206 -0.92 -20.68 10.94
N THR A 207 -0.21 -19.68 11.46
CA THR A 207 -0.34 -19.26 12.86
C THR A 207 -1.54 -18.36 13.09
N GLY A 208 -1.83 -17.45 12.16
CA GLY A 208 -2.90 -16.46 12.26
C GLY A 208 -4.23 -16.94 11.69
N VAL A 209 -4.22 -17.45 10.45
CA VAL A 209 -5.46 -17.85 9.75
C VAL A 209 -5.91 -19.23 10.20
N ALA A 210 -5.01 -20.22 10.10
CA ALA A 210 -5.28 -21.58 10.52
C ALA A 210 -5.15 -21.80 12.03
N ARG A 211 -4.68 -20.79 12.80
CA ARG A 211 -4.57 -20.83 14.27
C ARG A 211 -3.82 -22.07 14.79
N ASN A 212 -2.79 -22.51 14.07
CA ASN A 212 -2.01 -23.73 14.37
C ASN A 212 -2.85 -25.02 14.46
N ARG A 213 -3.94 -25.10 13.69
CA ARG A 213 -4.86 -26.27 13.71
C ARG A 213 -4.52 -27.35 12.70
N ILE A 214 -3.66 -27.06 11.71
CA ILE A 214 -3.17 -28.04 10.72
C ILE A 214 -2.29 -29.07 11.43
N LYS A 215 -2.79 -30.31 11.55
CA LYS A 215 -2.11 -31.43 12.25
C LYS A 215 -2.37 -32.77 11.54
N GLY A 216 -1.35 -33.61 11.44
CA GLY A 216 -1.42 -34.89 10.75
C GLY A 216 -2.10 -36.02 11.52
N PRO A 217 -2.48 -37.12 10.83
CA PRO A 217 -2.47 -37.27 9.38
C PRO A 217 -3.69 -36.63 8.70
N GLY A 218 -3.53 -36.21 7.44
CA GLY A 218 -4.62 -35.67 6.61
C GLY A 218 -4.12 -35.03 5.32
N LEU A 219 -5.06 -34.63 4.46
CA LEU A 219 -4.80 -33.90 3.22
C LEU A 219 -5.23 -32.43 3.37
N LEU A 220 -4.39 -31.51 2.93
CA LEU A 220 -4.66 -30.08 2.81
C LEU A 220 -4.79 -29.71 1.34
N ALA A 221 -5.92 -29.11 0.96
CA ALA A 221 -6.10 -28.47 -0.34
C ALA A 221 -5.74 -26.98 -0.26
N ALA A 222 -4.70 -26.57 -0.98
CA ALA A 222 -4.38 -25.15 -1.16
C ALA A 222 -5.10 -24.65 -2.44
N ILE A 223 -5.91 -23.61 -2.29
CA ILE A 223 -6.74 -23.05 -3.37
C ILE A 223 -6.57 -21.52 -3.45
N GLY A 224 -7.19 -20.88 -4.45
CA GLY A 224 -7.06 -19.43 -4.67
C GLY A 224 -5.79 -19.03 -5.41
N GLY A 225 -5.67 -17.74 -5.76
CA GLY A 225 -4.64 -17.25 -6.69
C GLY A 225 -3.21 -17.35 -6.14
N VAL A 226 -3.01 -17.17 -4.83
CA VAL A 226 -1.68 -17.27 -4.21
C VAL A 226 -1.19 -18.72 -4.18
N ALA A 227 -2.08 -19.71 -4.33
CA ALA A 227 -1.65 -21.10 -4.49
C ALA A 227 -0.87 -21.34 -5.79
N ASN A 228 -0.88 -20.42 -6.77
CA ASN A 228 -0.02 -20.48 -7.95
C ASN A 228 1.43 -20.03 -7.67
N ASN A 229 1.70 -19.42 -6.51
CA ASN A 229 3.03 -18.95 -6.17
C ASN A 229 3.91 -20.12 -5.71
N GLY A 230 4.87 -20.52 -6.55
CA GLY A 230 5.74 -21.67 -6.30
C GLY A 230 6.58 -21.56 -5.02
N ALA A 231 7.03 -20.35 -4.67
CA ALA A 231 7.77 -20.12 -3.43
C ALA A 231 6.90 -20.29 -2.19
N VAL A 232 5.67 -19.75 -2.21
CA VAL A 232 4.69 -19.95 -1.12
C VAL A 232 4.34 -21.43 -0.97
N LEU A 233 4.10 -22.14 -2.08
CA LEU A 233 3.83 -23.59 -2.04
C LEU A 233 5.01 -24.39 -1.50
N LYS A 234 6.26 -24.04 -1.85
CA LYS A 234 7.47 -24.69 -1.31
C LYS A 234 7.46 -24.64 0.22
N TYR A 235 7.31 -23.45 0.80
CA TYR A 235 7.32 -23.30 2.27
C TYR A 235 6.07 -23.87 2.95
N LEU A 236 4.91 -23.86 2.29
CA LEU A 236 3.71 -24.52 2.80
C LEU A 236 3.89 -26.03 2.88
N LYS A 237 4.48 -26.65 1.84
CA LYS A 237 4.83 -28.08 1.83
C LYS A 237 5.84 -28.40 2.93
N GLU A 238 6.93 -27.63 3.04
CA GLU A 238 7.91 -27.81 4.12
C GLU A 238 7.27 -27.73 5.53
N TYR A 239 6.28 -26.84 5.72
CA TYR A 239 5.52 -26.81 6.98
C TYR A 239 4.67 -28.07 7.18
N CYS A 240 3.92 -28.46 6.16
CA CYS A 240 2.98 -29.58 6.23
C CYS A 240 3.70 -30.92 6.41
N ASP A 241 4.87 -31.12 5.78
CA ASP A 241 5.73 -32.28 5.94
C ASP A 241 6.16 -32.46 7.41
N ARG A 242 6.51 -31.36 8.10
CA ARG A 242 6.88 -31.38 9.53
C ARG A 242 5.72 -31.80 10.44
N VAL A 243 4.47 -31.53 10.05
CA VAL A 243 3.28 -31.86 10.84
C VAL A 243 2.54 -33.10 10.33
N GLY A 244 3.09 -33.80 9.33
CA GLY A 244 2.54 -35.04 8.76
C GLY A 244 1.25 -34.85 7.98
N VAL A 245 1.14 -33.76 7.21
CA VAL A 245 -0.02 -33.44 6.36
C VAL A 245 0.43 -33.37 4.90
N ASP A 246 -0.30 -34.03 4.00
CA ASP A 246 -0.04 -33.93 2.57
C ASP A 246 -0.68 -32.66 2.01
N VAL A 247 -0.06 -32.05 1.00
CA VAL A 247 -0.58 -30.85 0.33
C VAL A 247 -0.93 -31.16 -1.13
N THR A 248 -2.13 -30.76 -1.54
CA THR A 248 -2.57 -30.80 -2.93
C THR A 248 -3.07 -29.43 -3.39
N VAL A 249 -2.97 -29.17 -4.69
CA VAL A 249 -3.57 -28.02 -5.36
C VAL A 249 -4.54 -28.58 -6.40
N PRO A 250 -5.85 -28.53 -6.16
CA PRO A 250 -6.86 -29.04 -7.10
C PRO A 250 -6.79 -28.33 -8.46
N SER A 251 -7.26 -28.99 -9.52
CA SER A 251 -7.56 -28.31 -10.78
C SER A 251 -8.64 -27.23 -10.57
N ASP A 252 -8.58 -26.14 -11.33
CA ASP A 252 -9.54 -25.03 -11.27
C ASP A 252 -9.73 -24.41 -9.86
N HIS A 253 -8.75 -24.60 -8.96
CA HIS A 253 -8.78 -24.14 -7.56
C HIS A 253 -9.05 -22.63 -7.41
N GLU A 254 -8.78 -21.84 -8.44
CA GLU A 254 -9.05 -20.41 -8.44
C GLU A 254 -10.54 -20.08 -8.59
N TYR A 255 -11.34 -20.98 -9.16
CA TYR A 255 -12.70 -20.72 -9.61
C TYR A 255 -13.78 -21.33 -8.71
N LEU A 256 -13.39 -22.07 -7.66
CA LEU A 256 -14.33 -22.81 -6.79
C LEU A 256 -15.42 -21.91 -6.17
N CYS A 257 -15.06 -20.71 -5.70
CA CYS A 257 -16.05 -19.75 -5.18
C CYS A 257 -17.06 -19.33 -6.25
N ALA A 258 -16.59 -19.04 -7.47
CA ALA A 258 -17.47 -18.68 -8.57
C ALA A 258 -18.38 -19.87 -8.98
N VAL A 259 -17.84 -21.09 -9.07
CA VAL A 259 -18.63 -22.31 -9.33
C VAL A 259 -19.78 -22.42 -8.33
N GLY A 260 -19.49 -22.38 -7.03
CA GLY A 260 -20.51 -22.51 -6.01
C GLY A 260 -21.47 -21.33 -5.92
N ALA A 261 -21.02 -20.12 -6.28
CA ALA A 261 -21.92 -18.98 -6.43
C ALA A 261 -22.96 -19.23 -7.53
N GLY A 262 -22.53 -19.75 -8.69
CA GLY A 262 -23.46 -20.13 -9.77
C GLY A 262 -24.47 -21.19 -9.32
N LEU A 263 -24.01 -22.26 -8.66
CA LEU A 263 -24.86 -23.37 -8.19
C LEU A 263 -25.95 -22.92 -7.18
N ASN A 264 -25.60 -22.01 -6.28
CA ASN A 264 -26.53 -21.43 -5.30
C ASN A 264 -27.18 -20.12 -5.79
N GLY A 265 -27.09 -19.85 -7.09
CA GLY A 265 -27.57 -18.62 -7.71
C GLY A 265 -29.09 -18.50 -7.79
N TRP A 266 -29.54 -17.29 -8.12
CA TRP A 266 -30.95 -16.95 -8.30
C TRP A 266 -31.33 -17.11 -9.77
N ALA A 267 -32.54 -17.59 -10.04
CA ALA A 267 -33.07 -17.62 -11.40
C ALA A 267 -33.29 -16.18 -11.89
N VAL A 268 -32.62 -15.81 -12.98
CA VAL A 268 -32.74 -14.49 -13.60
C VAL A 268 -32.94 -14.69 -15.10
N ASN A 269 -33.95 -14.00 -15.64
CA ASN A 269 -34.18 -13.98 -17.07
C ASN A 269 -33.21 -12.97 -17.72
N LEU A 270 -32.14 -13.48 -18.34
CA LEU A 270 -31.11 -12.62 -18.94
C LEU A 270 -31.48 -12.09 -20.34
N SER A 271 -32.66 -12.41 -20.89
CA SER A 271 -33.11 -11.82 -22.17
C SER A 271 -33.29 -10.29 -22.10
N ALA A 272 -33.48 -9.74 -20.89
CA ALA A 272 -33.55 -8.30 -20.62
C ALA A 272 -32.24 -7.69 -20.07
N PHE A 273 -31.25 -8.52 -19.70
CA PHE A 273 -30.03 -8.05 -19.06
C PHE A 273 -28.99 -7.65 -20.11
N THR A 274 -28.68 -6.37 -20.17
CA THR A 274 -27.52 -5.87 -20.92
C THR A 274 -26.50 -5.34 -19.93
N ALA A 275 -25.20 -5.59 -20.16
CA ALA A 275 -24.12 -5.04 -19.34
C ALA A 275 -24.19 -3.50 -19.16
N LYS A 276 -24.99 -2.80 -19.98
CA LYS A 276 -25.33 -1.37 -19.86
C LYS A 276 -26.25 -0.99 -18.69
N GLN A 277 -26.89 -1.95 -18.02
CA GLN A 277 -27.76 -1.72 -16.85
C GLN A 277 -26.99 -1.68 -15.53
N LEU A 278 -25.75 -2.16 -15.53
CA LEU A 278 -24.85 -2.07 -14.40
C LEU A 278 -24.41 -0.61 -14.21
N HIS A 279 -24.74 -0.01 -13.06
CA HIS A 279 -24.37 1.37 -12.73
C HIS A 279 -23.74 1.41 -11.34
N THR A 280 -22.74 2.29 -11.17
CA THR A 280 -22.18 2.58 -9.85
C THR A 280 -23.02 3.71 -9.22
N PRO A 281 -23.70 3.50 -8.09
CA PRO A 281 -24.45 4.57 -7.42
C PRO A 281 -23.50 5.65 -6.88
N LEU A 282 -23.96 6.88 -6.64
CA LEU A 282 -23.14 7.90 -5.98
C LEU A 282 -23.11 7.65 -4.46
N TYR A 283 -21.93 7.44 -3.88
CA TYR A 283 -21.79 7.24 -2.44
C TYR A 283 -21.47 8.52 -1.69
N LYS A 284 -22.36 8.90 -0.76
CA LYS A 284 -22.14 9.96 0.23
C LYS A 284 -22.29 9.36 1.64
N PRO A 285 -21.30 9.53 2.54
CA PRO A 285 -21.39 9.03 3.91
C PRO A 285 -22.42 9.84 4.71
N GLU A 286 -22.93 9.27 5.82
CA GLU A 286 -23.84 9.97 6.73
C GLU A 286 -23.17 11.20 7.38
N ASN A 287 -21.88 11.09 7.72
CA ASN A 287 -21.08 12.15 8.34
C ASN A 287 -19.85 12.47 7.45
N PRO A 288 -20.02 13.31 6.41
CA PRO A 288 -18.90 13.71 5.55
C PRO A 288 -17.97 14.70 6.27
N LEU A 289 -16.67 14.58 5.99
CA LEU A 289 -15.69 15.62 6.30
C LEU A 289 -15.84 16.79 5.31
N PRO A 290 -15.54 18.04 5.74
CA PRO A 290 -15.66 19.21 4.89
C PRO A 290 -14.63 19.18 3.74
N PRO A 291 -14.90 19.89 2.63
CA PRO A 291 -13.91 20.06 1.56
C PRO A 291 -12.63 20.74 2.08
N LEU A 292 -11.51 20.47 1.43
CA LEU A 292 -10.21 21.06 1.80
C LEU A 292 -10.16 22.54 1.42
N ASP A 293 -9.65 23.38 2.33
CA ASP A 293 -9.50 24.82 2.11
C ASP A 293 -8.02 25.18 1.86
N PRO A 294 -7.63 25.54 0.63
CA PRO A 294 -6.26 25.95 0.32
C PRO A 294 -5.85 27.26 1.00
N ALA A 295 -6.80 28.09 1.46
CA ALA A 295 -6.51 29.39 2.08
C ALA A 295 -5.90 29.28 3.49
N LEU A 296 -5.98 28.11 4.12
CA LEU A 296 -5.36 27.83 5.43
C LEU A 296 -3.84 27.60 5.35
N VAL A 297 -3.26 27.63 4.14
CA VAL A 297 -1.86 27.32 3.90
C VAL A 297 -1.15 28.52 3.28
N THR A 298 -0.03 28.92 3.89
CA THR A 298 0.81 30.01 3.41
C THR A 298 2.18 29.49 2.99
N TYR A 299 2.49 29.58 1.69
CA TYR A 299 3.84 29.37 1.17
C TYR A 299 4.66 30.65 1.35
N LEU A 300 5.79 30.55 2.04
CA LEU A 300 6.69 31.67 2.23
C LEU A 300 7.42 32.00 0.92
N PRO A 301 7.66 33.30 0.64
CA PRO A 301 8.39 33.70 -0.56
C PRO A 301 9.85 33.28 -0.45
N ALA A 302 10.42 32.80 -1.57
CA ALA A 302 11.86 32.55 -1.65
C ALA A 302 12.64 33.84 -1.44
N GLU A 303 13.76 33.75 -0.70
CA GLU A 303 14.71 34.86 -0.62
C GLU A 303 15.28 35.15 -2.01
N GLN A 304 15.43 36.43 -2.34
CA GLN A 304 16.07 36.81 -3.59
C GLN A 304 17.56 36.45 -3.52
N LYS A 305 18.05 35.78 -4.56
CA LYS A 305 19.49 35.49 -4.71
C LYS A 305 20.29 36.78 -4.53
N LYS A 306 21.28 36.76 -3.64
CA LYS A 306 22.14 37.92 -3.39
C LYS A 306 22.90 38.30 -4.67
N ALA A 307 23.15 39.59 -4.85
CA ALA A 307 23.99 40.10 -5.93
C ALA A 307 25.47 39.66 -5.79
N SER A 308 25.90 39.31 -4.58
CA SER A 308 27.25 38.83 -4.26
C SER A 308 27.23 37.92 -3.03
N TYR A 309 28.09 36.90 -3.01
CA TYR A 309 28.25 35.94 -1.90
C TYR A 309 29.60 36.09 -1.21
N ASP A 310 29.66 35.78 0.08
CA ASP A 310 30.93 35.66 0.81
C ASP A 310 31.57 34.29 0.55
N LEU A 311 32.53 34.25 -0.39
CA LEU A 311 33.21 33.03 -0.81
C LEU A 311 34.49 32.74 0.00
N SER A 312 34.70 33.41 1.15
CA SER A 312 35.89 33.17 1.99
C SER A 312 35.88 31.77 2.62
N THR A 313 34.70 31.31 3.04
CA THR A 313 34.42 29.94 3.51
C THR A 313 33.03 29.56 3.04
N LEU A 314 32.88 28.37 2.49
CA LEU A 314 31.60 27.81 2.08
C LEU A 314 31.20 26.68 3.03
N TYR A 315 29.91 26.56 3.29
CA TYR A 315 29.36 25.47 4.09
C TYR A 315 28.54 24.54 3.21
N LEU A 316 28.86 23.26 3.24
CA LEU A 316 28.15 22.22 2.50
C LEU A 316 27.39 21.31 3.47
N GLY A 317 26.06 21.44 3.50
CA GLY A 317 25.18 20.50 4.20
C GLY A 317 24.78 19.37 3.26
N VAL A 318 24.96 18.11 3.64
CA VAL A 318 24.51 16.94 2.86
C VAL A 318 23.57 16.08 3.71
N ASP A 319 22.33 15.91 3.26
CA ASP A 319 21.37 14.98 3.85
C ASP A 319 21.24 13.74 2.96
N CYS A 320 21.61 12.59 3.52
CA CYS A 320 21.51 11.29 2.87
C CYS A 320 20.43 10.46 3.56
N GLY A 321 19.20 10.56 3.06
CA GLY A 321 18.05 9.79 3.50
C GLY A 321 17.82 8.53 2.64
N SER A 322 16.89 7.69 3.08
CA SER A 322 16.50 6.47 2.38
C SER A 322 15.76 6.71 1.06
N VAL A 323 15.03 7.83 0.95
CA VAL A 323 14.27 8.22 -0.24
C VAL A 323 15.04 9.19 -1.12
N SER A 324 15.70 10.17 -0.51
CA SER A 324 16.42 11.23 -1.22
C SER A 324 17.77 11.54 -0.61
N THR A 325 18.69 11.97 -1.46
CA THR A 325 20.02 12.46 -1.13
C THR A 325 20.13 13.87 -1.68
N LYS A 326 20.39 14.85 -0.81
CA LYS A 326 20.31 16.28 -1.14
C LYS A 326 21.42 17.07 -0.46
N CYS A 327 21.73 18.25 -1.00
CA CYS A 327 22.64 19.18 -0.34
C CYS A 327 22.20 20.63 -0.49
N VAL A 328 22.72 21.45 0.42
CA VAL A 328 22.63 22.91 0.40
C VAL A 328 24.04 23.48 0.52
N LEU A 329 24.34 24.47 -0.30
CA LEU A 329 25.57 25.25 -0.26
C LEU A 329 25.27 26.64 0.30
N LEU A 330 25.95 27.02 1.37
CA LEU A 330 25.84 28.33 2.01
C LEU A 330 27.16 29.11 1.87
N ASP A 331 27.06 30.43 1.81
CA ASP A 331 28.18 31.35 1.87
C ASP A 331 28.68 31.58 3.31
N GLY A 332 29.78 32.34 3.47
CA GLY A 332 30.37 32.64 4.78
C GLY A 332 29.45 33.41 5.74
N SER A 333 28.39 34.04 5.23
CA SER A 333 27.36 34.73 6.02
C SER A 333 26.18 33.83 6.41
N GLY A 334 26.17 32.58 5.96
CA GLY A 334 25.05 31.63 6.12
C GLY A 334 23.94 31.80 5.08
N ALA A 335 24.14 32.62 4.04
CA ALA A 335 23.14 32.78 2.99
C ALA A 335 23.22 31.65 1.97
N GLN A 336 22.05 31.18 1.52
CA GLN A 336 21.97 30.07 0.58
C GLN A 336 22.41 30.49 -0.83
N ILE A 337 23.37 29.75 -1.38
CA ILE A 337 23.83 29.88 -2.77
C ILE A 337 22.95 29.02 -3.69
N GLY A 338 22.67 27.79 -3.26
CA GLY A 338 21.90 26.81 -4.02
C GLY A 338 21.94 25.43 -3.38
N GLY A 339 21.43 24.44 -4.10
CA GLY A 339 21.35 23.06 -3.62
C GLY A 339 21.05 22.09 -4.75
N VAL A 340 21.27 20.81 -4.49
CA VAL A 340 20.98 19.71 -5.41
C VAL A 340 20.13 18.69 -4.69
N TYR A 341 19.10 18.16 -5.35
CA TYR A 341 18.22 17.13 -4.81
C TYR A 341 18.15 15.93 -5.76
N LEU A 342 18.44 14.74 -5.25
CA LEU A 342 18.43 13.50 -6.03
C LEU A 342 17.69 12.37 -5.29
N PRO A 343 17.01 11.45 -6.00
CA PRO A 343 16.46 10.24 -5.38
C PRO A 343 17.57 9.25 -4.99
N THR A 344 17.48 8.62 -3.80
CA THR A 344 18.51 7.69 -3.29
C THR A 344 18.50 6.33 -4.00
N THR A 345 17.34 5.87 -4.48
CA THR A 345 17.15 4.61 -5.24
C THR A 345 17.76 3.34 -4.60
N GLY A 346 17.81 3.28 -3.26
CA GLY A 346 18.39 2.14 -2.53
C GLY A 346 19.92 1.99 -2.71
N ARG A 347 20.59 3.00 -3.27
CA ARG A 347 22.04 3.00 -3.55
C ARG A 347 22.72 4.24 -2.95
N PRO A 348 22.69 4.43 -1.61
CA PRO A 348 23.08 5.68 -0.97
C PRO A 348 24.53 6.10 -1.24
N ALA A 349 25.48 5.16 -1.29
CA ALA A 349 26.88 5.48 -1.57
C ALA A 349 27.07 6.06 -2.98
N LEU A 350 26.42 5.45 -3.99
CA LEU A 350 26.48 5.93 -5.37
C LEU A 350 25.79 7.28 -5.51
N GLN A 351 24.68 7.49 -4.79
CA GLN A 351 23.93 8.73 -4.88
C GLN A 351 24.67 9.93 -4.29
N VAL A 352 25.43 9.74 -3.20
CA VAL A 352 26.29 10.80 -2.64
C VAL A 352 27.39 11.21 -3.64
N LEU A 353 27.99 10.24 -4.33
CA LEU A 353 29.00 10.53 -5.36
C LEU A 353 28.40 11.30 -6.54
N GLU A 354 27.23 10.88 -7.03
CA GLU A 354 26.51 11.58 -8.09
C GLU A 354 26.08 12.99 -7.66
N LEU A 355 25.67 13.15 -6.39
CA LEU A 355 25.36 14.46 -5.81
C LEU A 355 26.57 15.39 -5.87
N MET A 356 27.75 14.94 -5.41
CA MET A 356 28.97 15.76 -5.44
C MET A 356 29.40 16.11 -6.87
N LYS A 357 29.24 15.18 -7.81
CA LYS A 357 29.50 15.46 -9.23
C LYS A 357 28.62 16.59 -9.76
N LYS A 358 27.32 16.57 -9.45
CA LYS A 358 26.41 17.67 -9.84
C LYS A 358 26.74 18.99 -9.15
N VAL A 359 27.16 18.95 -7.89
CA VAL A 359 27.62 20.16 -7.18
C VAL A 359 28.84 20.76 -7.86
N ASP A 360 29.80 19.94 -8.29
CA ASP A 360 30.97 20.40 -9.05
C ASP A 360 30.58 20.95 -10.43
N GLU A 361 29.66 20.29 -11.14
CA GLU A 361 29.13 20.76 -12.43
C GLU A 361 28.38 22.11 -12.33
N GLU A 362 27.57 22.31 -11.28
CA GLU A 362 26.74 23.51 -11.12
C GLU A 362 27.46 24.67 -10.40
N TYR A 363 28.33 24.36 -9.44
CA TYR A 363 28.93 25.35 -8.54
C TYR A 363 30.46 25.31 -8.52
N GLY A 364 31.13 24.39 -9.24
CA GLY A 364 32.58 24.21 -9.18
C GLY A 364 33.39 25.46 -9.53
N GLU A 365 32.96 26.21 -10.56
CA GLU A 365 33.60 27.49 -10.91
C GLU A 365 33.48 28.54 -9.79
N LEU A 366 32.34 28.57 -9.09
CA LEU A 366 32.09 29.47 -7.97
C LEU A 366 32.87 29.05 -6.71
N MET A 367 33.06 27.75 -6.51
CA MET A 367 33.80 27.18 -5.39
C MET A 367 35.33 27.25 -5.57
N GLY A 368 35.83 27.48 -6.80
CA GLY A 368 37.23 27.38 -7.19
C GLY A 368 38.20 28.26 -6.40
N GLY A 369 38.57 27.81 -5.19
CA GLY A 369 39.50 28.49 -4.28
C GLY A 369 38.97 28.72 -2.87
N ALA A 370 37.69 28.46 -2.59
CA ALA A 370 37.11 28.62 -1.27
C ALA A 370 37.40 27.40 -0.36
N SER A 371 37.58 27.65 0.95
CA SER A 371 37.60 26.57 1.94
C SER A 371 36.17 26.06 2.14
N ILE A 372 35.95 24.75 2.05
CA ILE A 372 34.64 24.14 2.27
C ILE A 372 34.64 23.44 3.62
N ILE A 373 33.64 23.71 4.45
CA ILE A 373 33.34 22.96 5.67
C ILE A 373 32.05 22.17 5.42
N ALA A 374 32.13 20.85 5.53
CA ALA A 374 31.02 19.96 5.25
C ALA A 374 30.42 19.36 6.54
N CYS A 375 29.10 19.27 6.55
CA CYS A 375 28.33 18.57 7.57
C CYS A 375 27.35 17.62 6.91
N THR A 376 27.24 16.40 7.45
CA THR A 376 26.36 15.36 6.92
C THR A 376 25.24 15.02 7.90
N THR A 377 24.06 14.67 7.38
CA THR A 377 22.88 14.28 8.16
C THR A 377 22.06 13.19 7.46
N GLY A 378 20.93 12.80 8.07
CA GLY A 378 20.06 11.70 7.63
C GLY A 378 20.53 10.31 8.08
N SER A 379 19.81 9.28 7.64
CA SER A 379 20.11 7.87 7.96
C SER A 379 21.48 7.41 7.42
N GLY A 380 21.92 8.00 6.31
CA GLY A 380 23.19 7.73 5.64
C GLY A 380 24.33 8.68 6.04
N ARG A 381 24.19 9.46 7.12
CA ARG A 381 25.17 10.50 7.50
C ARG A 381 26.60 9.98 7.64
N PHE A 382 26.81 8.87 8.36
CA PHE A 382 28.15 8.34 8.59
C PHE A 382 28.78 7.74 7.33
N LEU A 383 27.94 7.21 6.41
CA LEU A 383 28.40 6.77 5.10
C LEU A 383 28.85 7.97 4.28
N SER A 384 27.99 9.00 4.20
CA SER A 384 28.25 10.23 3.45
C SER A 384 29.49 10.96 3.98
N GLN A 385 29.64 11.04 5.31
CA GLN A 385 30.79 11.65 5.98
C GLN A 385 32.11 11.03 5.52
N LYS A 386 32.16 9.70 5.42
CA LYS A 386 33.34 8.98 4.96
C LYS A 386 33.62 9.20 3.48
N ILE A 387 32.57 9.29 2.65
CA ILE A 387 32.70 9.47 1.20
C ILE A 387 33.27 10.85 0.87
N ILE A 388 32.75 11.90 1.50
CA ILE A 388 33.14 13.29 1.19
C ILE A 388 34.17 13.86 2.17
N ASN A 389 34.63 13.06 3.13
CA ASN A 389 35.53 13.46 4.21
C ASN A 389 35.04 14.69 5.00
N ALA A 390 33.74 14.71 5.33
CA ALA A 390 33.12 15.82 6.05
C ALA A 390 33.58 15.90 7.51
N GLU A 391 33.76 17.13 8.00
CA GLU A 391 34.20 17.44 9.36
C GLU A 391 33.18 16.94 10.40
N TYR A 392 31.89 17.02 10.07
CA TYR A 392 30.81 16.72 11.01
C TYR A 392 29.77 15.75 10.44
N ALA A 393 29.22 14.94 11.33
CA ALA A 393 28.00 14.16 11.10
C ALA A 393 27.04 14.44 12.25
N VAL A 394 25.91 15.07 11.95
CA VAL A 394 24.95 15.58 12.94
C VAL A 394 23.59 14.94 12.69
N ASP A 395 22.81 14.78 13.75
CA ASP A 395 21.47 14.22 13.68
C ASP A 395 20.50 15.15 12.95
N GLU A 396 19.58 14.57 12.16
CA GLU A 396 18.66 15.31 11.28
C GLU A 396 17.71 16.22 12.05
N ILE A 397 17.29 15.83 13.25
CA ILE A 397 16.41 16.64 14.11
C ILE A 397 17.09 17.97 14.46
N THR A 398 18.40 17.92 14.72
CA THR A 398 19.16 19.13 15.06
C THR A 398 19.37 20.00 13.83
N CYS A 399 19.70 19.41 12.68
CA CYS A 399 19.87 20.15 11.43
C CYS A 399 18.59 20.87 11.00
N GLN A 400 17.45 20.18 11.02
CA GLN A 400 16.16 20.77 10.64
C GLN A 400 15.71 21.86 11.62
N ALA A 401 15.94 21.66 12.93
CA ALA A 401 15.67 22.68 13.94
C ALA A 401 16.44 23.98 13.66
N GLU A 402 17.74 23.89 13.35
CA GLU A 402 18.56 25.07 13.03
C GLU A 402 18.18 25.70 11.67
N GLY A 403 17.85 24.87 10.66
CA GLY A 403 17.38 25.34 9.36
C GLY A 403 16.10 26.17 9.49
N ILE A 404 15.07 25.64 10.16
CA ILE A 404 13.81 26.35 10.39
C ILE A 404 14.01 27.59 11.26
N LYS A 405 14.82 27.52 12.32
CA LYS A 405 15.12 28.68 13.18
C LYS A 405 15.74 29.84 12.39
N SER A 406 16.58 29.55 11.39
CA SER A 406 17.17 30.60 10.55
C SER A 406 16.13 31.38 9.74
N LEU A 407 15.02 30.74 9.36
CA LEU A 407 13.90 31.35 8.63
C LEU A 407 12.93 32.12 9.53
N PHE A 408 12.91 31.81 10.83
CA PHE A 408 12.00 32.40 11.81
C PHE A 408 12.75 32.86 13.08
N PRO A 409 13.73 33.77 12.97
CA PRO A 409 14.60 34.15 14.09
C PRO A 409 13.87 34.86 15.23
N ASP A 410 12.76 35.55 14.93
CA ASP A 410 11.96 36.32 15.88
C ASP A 410 10.85 35.51 16.58
N GLU A 411 10.62 34.26 16.16
CA GLU A 411 9.55 33.43 16.69
C GLU A 411 9.97 32.72 17.98
N GLN A 412 9.22 32.95 19.06
CA GLN A 412 9.51 32.34 20.35
C GLN A 412 9.11 30.87 20.44
N LYS A 413 8.08 30.46 19.68
CA LYS A 413 7.58 29.08 19.67
C LYS A 413 7.28 28.62 18.26
N LEU A 414 7.86 27.50 17.87
CA LEU A 414 7.64 26.88 16.56
C LEU A 414 7.30 25.41 16.76
N SER A 415 6.26 24.96 16.08
CA SER A 415 5.92 23.54 15.93
C SER A 415 6.22 23.14 14.49
N ILE A 416 7.16 22.24 14.29
CA ILE A 416 7.63 21.80 12.98
C ILE A 416 7.05 20.41 12.74
N VAL A 417 6.35 20.32 11.63
CA VAL A 417 5.76 19.12 11.08
C VAL A 417 6.64 18.67 9.93
N GLU A 418 7.10 17.42 9.95
CA GLU A 418 7.70 16.78 8.79
C GLU A 418 7.05 15.42 8.57
N ILE A 419 6.39 15.28 7.42
CA ILE A 419 5.88 14.01 6.93
C ILE A 419 6.90 13.50 5.92
N GLY A 420 7.93 12.78 6.38
CA GLY A 420 8.93 12.18 5.52
C GLY A 420 8.36 11.04 4.69
N GLY A 421 9.13 10.53 3.72
CA GLY A 421 8.69 9.40 2.90
C GLY A 421 8.53 8.10 3.70
N GLU A 422 9.46 7.82 4.62
CA GLU A 422 9.49 6.56 5.40
C GLU A 422 9.25 6.74 6.89
N ASP A 423 9.62 7.89 7.44
CA ASP A 423 9.38 8.30 8.82
C ASP A 423 8.65 9.64 8.84
N SER A 424 8.15 10.02 10.02
CA SER A 424 7.62 11.35 10.25
C SER A 424 8.12 11.89 11.58
N LYS A 425 8.28 13.21 11.65
CA LYS A 425 8.87 13.91 12.78
C LYS A 425 7.98 15.05 13.22
N PHE A 426 7.94 15.25 14.51
CA PHE A 426 7.41 16.44 15.15
C PHE A 426 8.53 17.06 15.96
N ILE A 427 8.79 18.34 15.76
CA ILE A 427 9.83 19.09 16.48
C ILE A 427 9.22 20.35 17.05
N ARG A 428 9.53 20.68 18.30
CA ARG A 428 9.10 21.91 18.93
C ARG A 428 10.30 22.71 19.38
N LEU A 429 10.35 23.96 18.94
CA LEU A 429 11.35 24.94 19.37
C LEU A 429 10.73 25.94 20.34
N GLU A 430 11.45 26.24 21.41
CA GLU A 430 11.14 27.33 22.33
C GLU A 430 12.37 28.23 22.49
N ASN A 431 12.21 29.53 22.20
CA ASN A 431 13.27 30.54 22.24
C ASN A 431 14.54 30.11 21.47
N GLY A 432 14.35 29.51 20.29
CA GLY A 432 15.44 29.04 19.44
C GLY A 432 16.17 27.78 19.95
N VAL A 433 15.62 27.09 20.95
CA VAL A 433 16.15 25.83 21.50
C VAL A 433 15.20 24.68 21.19
N LEU A 434 15.77 23.53 20.81
CA LEU A 434 15.04 22.27 20.66
C LEU A 434 14.45 21.84 22.02
N PHE A 435 13.14 22.03 22.20
CA PHE A 435 12.45 21.80 23.47
C PHE A 435 11.89 20.38 23.57
N ASP A 436 11.31 19.87 22.49
CA ASP A 436 10.67 18.56 22.44
C ASP A 436 10.69 18.04 21.00
N TYR A 437 10.76 16.73 20.83
CA TYR A 437 10.61 16.09 19.53
C TYR A 437 10.02 14.69 19.67
N ASN A 438 9.43 14.22 18.59
CA ASN A 438 9.00 12.84 18.45
C ASN A 438 9.24 12.38 17.03
N MET A 439 9.52 11.10 16.86
CA MET A 439 9.72 10.47 15.56
C MET A 439 8.93 9.16 15.53
N ASN A 440 8.23 8.92 14.43
CA ASN A 440 7.56 7.66 14.16
C ASN A 440 8.28 6.96 13.00
N PRO A 441 9.20 6.01 13.29
CA PRO A 441 10.02 5.39 12.26
C PRO A 441 9.38 4.17 11.58
N VAL A 442 8.19 3.72 12.03
CA VAL A 442 7.74 2.35 11.73
C VAL A 442 6.35 2.25 11.12
N CYS A 443 5.54 3.31 11.16
CA CYS A 443 4.21 3.26 10.57
C CYS A 443 4.18 3.99 9.24
N ALA A 444 3.95 3.25 8.14
CA ALA A 444 3.64 3.86 6.85
C ALA A 444 2.38 4.75 6.91
N ALA A 445 1.48 4.49 7.87
CA ALA A 445 0.34 5.36 8.11
C ALA A 445 0.84 6.66 8.75
N GLY A 446 0.79 7.75 7.98
CA GLY A 446 1.31 9.06 8.36
C GLY A 446 2.63 9.47 7.71
N THR A 447 3.08 8.78 6.65
CA THR A 447 4.27 9.14 5.86
C THR A 447 3.93 9.42 4.39
N GLY A 448 4.82 10.05 3.63
CA GLY A 448 4.63 10.38 2.22
C GLY A 448 4.39 9.15 1.33
N THR A 449 5.03 8.02 1.63
CA THR A 449 4.82 6.75 0.90
C THR A 449 3.35 6.29 0.95
N PHE A 450 2.60 6.63 2.01
CA PHE A 450 1.16 6.35 2.07
C PHE A 450 0.40 7.02 0.95
N LEU A 451 0.60 8.33 0.75
CA LEU A 451 -0.11 9.07 -0.30
C LEU A 451 0.37 8.66 -1.69
N GLU A 452 1.68 8.46 -1.88
CA GLU A 452 2.26 8.06 -3.16
C GLU A 452 1.69 6.70 -3.63
N ASN A 453 1.73 5.68 -2.77
CA ASN A 453 1.21 4.35 -3.12
C ASN A 453 -0.30 4.36 -3.46
N LEU A 454 -1.07 5.25 -2.83
CA LEU A 454 -2.52 5.33 -3.02
C LEU A 454 -2.90 6.16 -4.23
N ALA A 455 -2.15 7.23 -4.50
CA ALA A 455 -2.28 7.99 -5.73
C ALA A 455 -1.94 7.10 -6.94
N GLU A 456 -0.86 6.32 -6.87
CA GLU A 456 -0.47 5.37 -7.92
C GLU A 456 -1.55 4.29 -8.14
N LEU A 457 -2.14 3.74 -7.07
CA LEU A 457 -3.25 2.78 -7.17
C LEU A 457 -4.48 3.38 -7.89
N LEU A 458 -4.67 4.70 -7.78
CA LEU A 458 -5.75 5.44 -8.42
C LEU A 458 -5.36 6.01 -9.80
N ASP A 459 -4.16 5.72 -10.30
CA ASP A 459 -3.61 6.25 -11.55
C ASP A 459 -3.53 7.79 -11.55
N ILE A 460 -3.10 8.36 -10.42
CA ILE A 460 -2.97 9.81 -10.20
C ILE A 460 -1.53 10.18 -9.93
N ASP A 461 -1.02 11.20 -10.63
CA ASP A 461 0.27 11.77 -10.31
C ASP A 461 0.18 12.55 -8.99
N ILE A 462 1.00 12.12 -8.01
CA ILE A 462 1.12 12.83 -6.73
C ILE A 462 1.62 14.27 -6.93
N LYS A 463 2.37 14.52 -8.02
CA LYS A 463 2.85 15.84 -8.41
C LYS A 463 1.83 16.51 -9.33
N GLY A 464 1.30 17.64 -8.90
CA GLY A 464 0.37 18.47 -9.69
C GLY A 464 -1.08 17.99 -9.60
N GLU A 465 -1.38 16.76 -10.02
CA GLU A 465 -2.76 16.29 -10.20
C GLU A 465 -3.49 16.03 -8.88
N PHE A 466 -2.81 15.40 -7.90
CA PHE A 466 -3.42 15.04 -6.62
C PHE A 466 -4.06 16.23 -5.89
N SER A 467 -3.33 17.34 -5.77
CA SER A 467 -3.83 18.52 -5.04
C SER A 467 -4.99 19.19 -5.77
N GLU A 468 -4.86 19.38 -7.08
CA GLU A 468 -5.92 19.99 -7.91
C GLU A 468 -7.24 19.23 -7.78
N LYS A 469 -7.21 17.90 -7.95
CA LYS A 469 -8.42 17.07 -7.85
C LYS A 469 -8.97 17.00 -6.43
N SER A 470 -8.10 16.97 -5.41
CA SER A 470 -8.54 16.97 -4.01
C SER A 470 -9.30 18.24 -3.65
N PHE A 471 -8.91 19.40 -4.18
CA PHE A 471 -9.63 20.67 -3.96
C PHE A 471 -10.95 20.76 -4.73
N ALA A 472 -11.12 19.95 -5.78
CA ALA A 472 -12.38 19.85 -6.53
C ALA A 472 -13.40 18.89 -5.86
N ALA A 473 -13.08 18.31 -4.71
CA ALA A 473 -13.99 17.47 -3.95
C ALA A 473 -15.04 18.31 -3.22
N GLU A 474 -16.30 17.86 -3.22
CA GLU A 474 -17.35 18.53 -2.44
C GLU A 474 -17.34 18.12 -0.96
N TYR A 475 -16.77 16.95 -0.67
CA TYR A 475 -16.64 16.37 0.66
C TYR A 475 -15.51 15.35 0.72
N ALA A 476 -15.21 14.85 1.92
CA ALA A 476 -14.37 13.69 2.11
C ALA A 476 -15.05 12.66 3.03
N VAL A 477 -14.58 11.42 2.96
CA VAL A 477 -14.96 10.33 3.86
C VAL A 477 -13.86 10.17 4.89
N ASP A 478 -14.25 9.99 6.15
CA ASP A 478 -13.29 9.65 7.19
C ASP A 478 -12.81 8.20 7.02
N LEU A 479 -11.53 8.03 6.70
CA LEU A 479 -10.88 6.72 6.63
C LEU A 479 -10.31 6.29 8.00
N GLY A 480 -10.35 7.20 8.99
CA GLY A 480 -9.74 7.05 10.30
C GLY A 480 -8.22 7.25 10.30
N ASP A 481 -7.65 7.23 11.50
CA ASP A 481 -6.21 7.33 11.80
C ASP A 481 -5.53 5.94 11.91
N ILE A 482 -5.88 5.08 10.96
CA ILE A 482 -5.54 3.65 10.96
C ILE A 482 -4.43 3.36 9.93
N CYS A 483 -3.81 2.17 10.07
CA CYS A 483 -2.86 1.58 9.13
C CYS A 483 -3.22 1.82 7.64
N THR A 484 -2.20 2.08 6.82
CA THR A 484 -2.29 2.27 5.36
C THR A 484 -3.17 1.24 4.66
N ILE A 485 -3.02 -0.03 5.01
CA ILE A 485 -3.75 -1.14 4.40
C ILE A 485 -5.24 -1.09 4.74
N ILE A 486 -5.58 -0.69 5.97
CA ILE A 486 -6.99 -0.60 6.37
C ILE A 486 -7.64 0.59 5.67
N SER A 487 -6.93 1.72 5.58
CA SER A 487 -7.37 2.88 4.80
C SER A 487 -7.56 2.53 3.32
N GLN A 488 -6.70 1.68 2.74
CA GLN A 488 -6.90 1.10 1.39
C GLN A 488 -8.21 0.32 1.29
N SER A 489 -8.46 -0.62 2.19
CA SER A 489 -9.67 -1.43 2.15
C SER A 489 -10.94 -0.60 2.35
N ILE A 490 -10.91 0.41 3.23
CA ILE A 490 -12.04 1.35 3.44
C ILE A 490 -12.26 2.19 2.19
N LEU A 491 -11.18 2.74 1.61
CA LEU A 491 -11.27 3.54 0.38
C LEU A 491 -11.77 2.69 -0.80
N ALA A 492 -11.26 1.48 -0.97
CA ALA A 492 -11.72 0.54 -1.98
C ALA A 492 -13.21 0.20 -1.80
N SER A 493 -13.66 0.00 -0.55
CA SER A 493 -15.07 -0.21 -0.23
C SER A 493 -15.94 1.04 -0.50
N ALA A 494 -15.43 2.24 -0.24
CA ALA A 494 -16.13 3.48 -0.55
C ALA A 494 -16.20 3.73 -2.07
N SER A 495 -15.09 3.53 -2.78
CA SER A 495 -14.97 3.60 -4.23
C SER A 495 -15.90 2.60 -4.92
N ALA A 496 -15.94 1.37 -4.41
CA ALA A 496 -16.89 0.33 -4.81
C ALA A 496 -18.34 0.84 -4.72
N ARG A 497 -18.73 1.46 -3.61
CA ARG A 497 -20.06 2.07 -3.44
C ARG A 497 -20.30 3.31 -4.31
N GLY A 498 -19.26 3.78 -5.02
CA GLY A 498 -19.25 4.89 -5.95
C GLY A 498 -18.92 6.24 -5.32
N LEU A 499 -17.94 6.24 -4.43
CA LEU A 499 -17.25 7.46 -4.03
C LEU A 499 -16.51 8.02 -5.27
N PRO A 500 -16.73 9.27 -5.69
CA PRO A 500 -16.00 9.81 -6.83
C PRO A 500 -14.52 10.03 -6.50
N LEU A 501 -13.71 10.14 -7.56
CA LEU A 501 -12.25 10.19 -7.45
C LEU A 501 -11.76 11.40 -6.64
N ASN A 502 -12.35 12.58 -6.82
CA ASN A 502 -11.94 13.79 -6.10
C ASN A 502 -12.12 13.60 -4.58
N GLU A 503 -13.27 13.07 -4.16
CA GLU A 503 -13.58 12.76 -2.76
C GLU A 503 -12.65 11.67 -2.23
N GLN A 504 -12.25 10.68 -3.04
CA GLN A 504 -11.25 9.68 -2.66
C GLN A 504 -9.91 10.35 -2.31
N LEU A 505 -9.42 11.26 -3.16
CA LEU A 505 -8.14 11.95 -2.96
C LEU A 505 -8.17 12.90 -1.75
N ALA A 506 -9.27 13.64 -1.56
CA ALA A 506 -9.45 14.47 -0.37
C ALA A 506 -9.48 13.62 0.93
N SER A 507 -10.13 12.46 0.89
CA SER A 507 -10.17 11.50 2.01
C SER A 507 -8.77 10.97 2.37
N LEU A 508 -7.92 10.73 1.36
CA LEU A 508 -6.54 10.32 1.56
C LEU A 508 -5.71 11.41 2.24
N ALA A 509 -5.86 12.67 1.82
CA ALA A 509 -5.18 13.80 2.46
C ALA A 509 -5.56 13.92 3.94
N TYR A 510 -6.86 13.85 4.27
CA TYR A 510 -7.34 13.84 5.65
C TYR A 510 -6.76 12.68 6.47
N SER A 511 -6.81 11.46 5.93
CA SER A 511 -6.27 10.29 6.64
C SER A 511 -4.77 10.39 6.89
N SER A 512 -4.01 10.95 5.94
CA SER A 512 -2.57 11.19 6.13
C SER A 512 -2.30 12.20 7.26
N ALA A 513 -3.02 13.32 7.28
CA ALA A 513 -2.93 14.33 8.33
C ALA A 513 -3.34 13.79 9.71
N GLN A 514 -4.46 13.07 9.80
CA GLN A 514 -4.94 12.45 11.03
C GLN A 514 -3.93 11.44 11.58
N ASN A 515 -3.39 10.56 10.72
CA ASN A 515 -2.38 9.58 11.12
C ASN A 515 -1.10 10.26 11.63
N TYR A 516 -0.65 11.33 10.97
CA TYR A 516 0.52 12.08 11.44
C TYR A 516 0.26 12.67 12.83
N LEU A 517 -0.88 13.33 13.03
CA LEU A 517 -1.21 13.95 14.31
C LEU A 517 -1.36 12.89 15.42
N SER A 518 -2.05 11.77 15.18
CA SER A 518 -2.27 10.78 16.23
C SER A 518 -1.02 9.94 16.57
N ARG A 519 -0.15 9.66 15.58
CA ARG A 519 1.01 8.77 15.76
C ARG A 519 2.32 9.50 16.06
N THR A 520 2.49 10.69 15.50
CA THR A 520 3.76 11.43 15.56
C THR A 520 3.66 12.62 16.50
N VAL A 521 2.59 13.40 16.43
CA VAL A 521 2.37 14.46 17.44
C VAL A 521 1.87 13.86 18.76
N ASP A 522 1.00 12.85 18.68
CA ASP A 522 0.33 12.19 19.82
C ASP A 522 -0.39 13.23 20.69
N LYS A 523 -0.06 13.35 21.98
CA LYS A 523 -0.70 14.30 22.91
C LYS A 523 0.08 15.61 23.07
N ARG A 524 1.10 15.83 22.23
CA ARG A 524 1.93 17.04 22.32
C ARG A 524 1.16 18.27 21.82
N PRO A 525 1.32 19.43 22.47
CA PRO A 525 0.67 20.65 22.02
C PRO A 525 1.32 21.20 20.75
N LEU A 526 0.49 21.71 19.85
CA LEU A 526 0.90 22.45 18.64
C LEU A 526 1.04 23.94 18.96
N ASP A 527 2.07 24.30 19.73
CA ASP A 527 2.32 25.66 20.19
C ASP A 527 2.96 26.54 19.11
N GLY A 528 2.67 27.84 19.17
CA GLY A 528 3.32 28.83 18.30
C GLY A 528 2.89 28.74 16.84
N ARG A 529 3.82 29.01 15.91
CA ARG A 529 3.59 28.90 14.46
C ARG A 529 3.83 27.45 14.00
N LEU A 530 2.90 26.93 13.20
CA LEU A 530 2.96 25.55 12.69
C LEU A 530 3.62 25.54 11.31
N ILE A 531 4.84 25.01 11.25
CA ILE A 531 5.67 24.97 10.04
C ILE A 531 5.61 23.57 9.46
N PHE A 532 5.24 23.42 8.19
CA PHE A 532 5.30 22.14 7.50
C PHE A 532 6.51 22.10 6.56
N ALA A 533 7.48 21.26 6.91
CA ALA A 533 8.73 21.05 6.20
C ALA A 533 8.81 19.64 5.57
N GLY A 534 9.84 19.42 4.76
CA GLY A 534 10.03 18.20 3.97
C GLY A 534 9.39 18.27 2.59
N ALA A 535 9.76 17.33 1.72
CA ALA A 535 9.30 17.31 0.33
C ALA A 535 7.78 17.16 0.18
N THR A 536 7.11 16.52 1.13
CA THR A 536 5.66 16.33 1.13
C THR A 536 4.88 17.61 1.40
N ALA A 537 5.52 18.65 1.98
CA ALA A 537 4.90 19.96 2.15
C ALA A 537 4.56 20.64 0.81
N LYS A 538 5.17 20.17 -0.30
CA LYS A 538 4.78 20.61 -1.65
C LYS A 538 3.38 20.12 -2.07
N ASN A 539 2.82 19.12 -1.40
CA ASN A 539 1.45 18.68 -1.64
C ASN A 539 0.49 19.58 -0.86
N HIS A 540 -0.11 20.54 -1.57
CA HIS A 540 -0.98 21.56 -0.97
C HIS A 540 -2.24 20.95 -0.35
N ALA A 541 -2.79 19.87 -0.92
CA ALA A 541 -3.92 19.18 -0.32
C ALA A 541 -3.58 18.52 1.03
N LEU A 542 -2.39 17.93 1.17
CA LEU A 542 -1.91 17.42 2.46
C LEU A 542 -1.72 18.55 3.48
N ALA A 543 -1.14 19.68 3.06
CA ALA A 543 -0.99 20.85 3.93
C ALA A 543 -2.35 21.41 4.38
N ALA A 544 -3.33 21.49 3.48
CA ALA A 544 -4.68 21.94 3.79
C ALA A 544 -5.40 20.96 4.74
N ALA A 545 -5.20 19.65 4.54
CA ALA A 545 -5.73 18.63 5.44
C ALA A 545 -5.11 18.73 6.85
N LEU A 546 -3.80 18.92 6.94
CA LEU A 546 -3.11 19.19 8.21
C LEU A 546 -3.69 20.43 8.91
N ALA A 547 -3.90 21.51 8.17
CA ALA A 547 -4.49 22.74 8.71
C ALA A 547 -5.91 22.51 9.24
N ALA A 548 -6.73 21.79 8.47
CA ALA A 548 -8.12 21.47 8.81
C ALA A 548 -8.21 20.59 10.07
N VAL A 549 -7.39 19.54 10.18
CA VAL A 549 -7.39 18.61 11.33
C VAL A 549 -6.73 19.23 12.57
N ALA A 550 -5.68 20.03 12.39
CA ALA A 550 -5.03 20.76 13.49
C ALA A 550 -5.84 21.98 13.96
N HIS A 551 -6.82 22.44 13.17
CA HIS A 551 -7.55 23.69 13.37
C HIS A 551 -6.61 24.91 13.49
N ARG A 552 -5.59 24.96 12.63
CA ARG A 552 -4.49 25.94 12.65
C ARG A 552 -4.00 26.22 11.24
N ASP A 553 -3.60 27.46 10.98
CA ASP A 553 -2.90 27.80 9.72
C ASP A 553 -1.53 27.12 9.65
N ILE A 554 -1.16 26.69 8.43
CA ILE A 554 0.11 26.04 8.12
C ILE A 554 1.01 26.99 7.32
N TYR A 555 2.28 27.07 7.70
CA TYR A 555 3.30 27.84 6.99
C TYR A 555 4.33 26.90 6.37
N ILE A 556 4.65 27.10 5.10
CA ILE A 556 5.58 26.24 4.35
C ILE A 556 6.81 27.07 3.97
N PRO A 557 8.04 26.62 4.31
CA PRO A 557 9.27 27.26 3.85
C PRO A 557 9.35 27.36 2.32
N PRO A 558 10.20 28.24 1.75
CA PRO A 558 10.30 28.38 0.30
C PRO A 558 10.81 27.12 -0.41
N GLU A 559 11.78 26.44 0.19
CA GLU A 559 12.36 25.18 -0.28
C GLU A 559 12.23 24.12 0.82
N PRO A 560 10.99 23.65 1.10
CA PRO A 560 10.71 22.84 2.27
C PRO A 560 11.43 21.49 2.26
N GLU A 561 11.81 20.99 1.09
CA GLU A 561 12.61 19.78 0.94
C GLU A 561 14.08 19.95 1.31
N LEU A 562 14.60 21.19 1.35
CA LEU A 562 15.99 21.52 1.66
C LEU A 562 16.18 22.15 3.05
N THR A 563 15.07 22.50 3.72
CA THR A 563 15.06 23.24 5.01
C THR A 563 15.33 22.35 6.21
#